data_AF-A0A563EZX4-F1
#
_entry.id   AF-A0A563EZX4-F1
#
_cell.length_a   1.000
_cell.length_b   1.000
_cell.length_c   1.000
_cell.angle_alpha   90.00
_cell.angle_beta   90.00
_cell.angle_gamma   90.00
#
_symmetry.space_group_name_H-M   'P 1'
#
loop_
_entity.id
_entity.type
_entity.pdbx_description
1 polymer ?
#
loop_
_entity_poly.entity_id
_entity_poly.type
_entity_poly.pdbx_seq_one_letter_code
_entity_poly.pdbx_strand_id
1 'polypeptide(L)'
;MAENQFSGIAEYVVQTDHVDTIHIRRGVSRRTALSFIGVALAAAAGAGIWSVASDSDYEQALDELDDPDLGVRGEAVKKLGVIARERPGLHRPGMESLAAFIRKRSPAVLREDGLPVDQNKEPDKDVLDAVAVIGGRDVSHDNGLVLDLSGASLPGVQLQHAHLPNANFRKANLTGTRFEDAHLQGAVFEHACLNGAHLERAVAWGAQFPGANLWSAVLNETKLDGANMDGFIGLMEVKGTDLRKTENLPARGLAEPTEHARYISDDWTRWP
;
A
#
# COMPACT_ATOMS: atom_id res chain seq x y z
N MET A 1 -14.01 -15.64 66.59
CA MET A 1 -14.13 -14.24 66.11
C MET A 1 -12.73 -13.66 66.08
N ALA A 2 -12.14 -13.15 65.00
CA ALA A 2 -12.35 -13.24 63.56
C ALA A 2 -10.98 -12.95 62.90
N GLU A 3 -10.76 -13.46 61.70
CA GLU A 3 -9.53 -13.36 60.88
C GLU A 3 -9.30 -11.98 60.25
N ASN A 4 -8.03 -11.67 59.94
CA ASN A 4 -7.53 -10.99 58.71
C ASN A 4 -5.99 -10.83 58.86
N GLN A 5 -5.12 -11.66 58.28
CA GLN A 5 -4.66 -11.78 56.87
C GLN A 5 -4.08 -10.50 56.23
N PHE A 6 -2.76 -10.54 55.95
CA PHE A 6 -1.99 -10.08 54.76
C PHE A 6 -0.50 -10.07 55.19
N SER A 7 0.27 -11.16 55.08
CA SER A 7 1.02 -11.63 53.89
C SER A 7 1.77 -10.47 53.20
N GLY A 8 3.08 -10.32 53.24
CA GLY A 8 4.14 -11.33 53.18
C GLY A 8 4.80 -11.28 51.80
N ILE A 9 5.59 -10.23 51.53
CA ILE A 9 6.42 -10.11 50.32
C ILE A 9 7.52 -11.17 50.39
N ALA A 10 7.37 -12.24 49.61
CA ALA A 10 8.37 -13.29 49.48
C ALA A 10 9.37 -12.91 48.38
N GLU A 11 10.63 -12.71 48.77
CA GLU A 11 11.79 -12.75 47.87
C GLU A 11 11.85 -14.12 47.18
N TYR A 12 11.96 -14.13 45.86
CA TYR A 12 12.23 -15.34 45.10
C TYR A 12 13.73 -15.53 44.92
N VAL A 13 14.29 -16.53 45.60
CA VAL A 13 15.63 -17.06 45.33
C VAL A 13 15.48 -18.21 44.33
N VAL A 14 15.95 -18.01 43.11
CA VAL A 14 16.07 -19.08 42.11
C VAL A 14 17.39 -19.79 42.34
N GLN A 15 17.34 -20.99 42.90
CA GLN A 15 18.49 -21.87 43.05
C GLN A 15 18.39 -22.94 41.96
N THR A 16 19.26 -22.86 40.95
CA THR A 16 19.36 -23.85 39.87
C THR A 16 20.28 -24.98 40.29
N ASP A 17 19.70 -26.10 40.70
CA ASP A 17 20.42 -27.38 40.71
C ASP A 17 19.96 -28.20 39.50
N HIS A 18 20.96 -28.84 38.86
CA HIS A 18 20.81 -29.65 37.67
C HIS A 18 19.72 -30.73 37.81
N VAL A 19 19.08 -31.00 36.67
CA VAL A 19 18.10 -32.07 36.35
C VAL A 19 16.64 -31.58 36.33
N ASP A 20 16.15 -31.41 35.11
CA ASP A 20 14.80 -31.01 34.73
C ASP A 20 13.70 -31.93 35.30
N THR A 21 12.87 -31.43 36.23
CA THR A 21 11.46 -31.85 36.35
C THR A 21 10.61 -30.78 37.06
N ILE A 22 9.76 -30.07 36.32
CA ILE A 22 8.77 -29.13 36.91
C ILE A 22 7.49 -29.90 37.24
N HIS A 23 7.13 -29.98 38.53
CA HIS A 23 5.82 -30.51 38.97
C HIS A 23 4.80 -29.38 39.12
N ILE A 24 3.75 -29.36 38.29
CA ILE A 24 2.63 -28.42 38.40
C ILE A 24 1.48 -29.10 39.16
N ARG A 25 1.12 -28.61 40.36
CA ARG A 25 -0.08 -29.06 41.10
C ARG A 25 -1.35 -28.42 40.53
N ARG A 26 -2.41 -29.24 40.44
CA ARG A 26 -3.74 -28.90 39.89
C ARG A 26 -4.44 -27.76 40.62
N GLY A 27 -5.05 -26.85 39.85
CA GLY A 27 -6.28 -26.16 40.24
C GLY A 27 -6.37 -24.66 39.93
N VAL A 28 -6.51 -24.25 38.66
CA VAL A 28 -7.06 -22.92 38.29
C VAL A 28 -7.84 -23.01 36.97
N SER A 29 -8.94 -22.24 36.86
CA SER A 29 -10.02 -22.32 35.86
C SER A 29 -9.68 -21.80 34.45
N ARG A 30 -10.41 -22.30 33.44
CA ARG A 30 -10.26 -22.09 31.97
C ARG A 30 -10.41 -20.64 31.44
N ARG A 31 -10.34 -19.59 32.25
CA ARG A 31 -10.44 -18.18 31.78
C ARG A 31 -9.28 -17.26 32.18
N THR A 32 -8.17 -17.80 32.69
CA THR A 32 -6.97 -17.00 33.00
C THR A 32 -5.70 -17.82 32.70
N ALA A 33 -5.53 -18.24 31.44
CA ALA A 33 -4.40 -19.06 31.01
C ALA A 33 -3.85 -18.68 29.62
N LEU A 34 -3.88 -17.39 29.26
CA LEU A 34 -3.25 -16.87 28.03
C LEU A 34 -2.39 -15.63 28.30
N SER A 35 -1.57 -15.67 29.36
CA SER A 35 -0.63 -14.57 29.64
C SER A 35 0.75 -14.99 30.15
N PHE A 36 1.16 -16.27 30.04
CA PHE A 36 2.51 -16.71 30.45
C PHE A 36 3.05 -17.93 29.68
N ILE A 37 3.04 -17.91 28.34
CA ILE A 37 3.97 -18.74 27.55
C ILE A 37 4.76 -17.80 26.65
N GLY A 38 5.82 -17.24 27.23
CA GLY A 38 6.71 -16.31 26.54
C GLY A 38 7.93 -15.95 27.38
N VAL A 39 8.40 -16.83 28.28
CA VAL A 39 9.68 -16.64 28.98
C VAL A 39 10.32 -18.01 29.22
N ALA A 40 11.25 -18.38 28.34
CA ALA A 40 12.35 -19.36 28.44
C ALA A 40 12.61 -19.87 27.01
N LEU A 41 13.50 -19.27 26.23
CA LEU A 41 14.94 -19.41 26.37
C LEU A 41 15.63 -18.33 25.51
N ALA A 42 15.99 -17.20 26.10
CA ALA A 42 16.82 -16.18 25.44
C ALA A 42 17.94 -15.77 26.40
N ALA A 43 18.87 -16.69 26.61
CA ALA A 43 20.12 -16.42 27.32
C ALA A 43 21.22 -17.29 26.71
N ALA A 44 21.76 -16.85 25.57
CA ALA A 44 23.18 -16.86 25.21
C ALA A 44 23.35 -16.72 23.69
N ALA A 45 24.22 -15.80 23.29
CA ALA A 45 24.75 -15.54 21.94
C ALA A 45 23.85 -14.74 20.96
N GLY A 46 23.98 -13.41 21.00
CA GLY A 46 24.62 -12.65 19.90
C GLY A 46 24.08 -12.72 18.48
N ALA A 47 22.90 -13.28 18.23
CA ALA A 47 22.16 -13.17 16.98
C ALA A 47 20.70 -12.91 17.35
N GLY A 48 20.14 -11.80 16.88
CA GLY A 48 18.74 -11.46 17.13
C GLY A 48 17.84 -12.58 16.64
N ILE A 49 17.29 -13.37 17.57
CA ILE A 49 16.22 -14.32 17.30
C ILE A 49 14.98 -13.46 17.12
N TRP A 50 14.72 -13.02 15.89
CA TRP A 50 13.39 -12.57 15.51
C TRP A 50 12.49 -13.79 15.68
N SER A 51 11.58 -13.78 16.66
CA SER A 51 10.60 -14.84 16.77
C SER A 51 9.79 -14.84 15.48
N VAL A 52 9.86 -15.93 14.72
CA VAL A 52 9.04 -16.10 13.51
C VAL A 52 7.59 -15.83 13.90
N ALA A 53 7.02 -14.77 13.36
CA ALA A 53 5.66 -14.33 13.70
C ALA A 53 4.69 -15.51 13.52
N SER A 54 3.96 -15.83 14.59
CA SER A 54 2.99 -16.92 14.60
C SER A 54 1.79 -16.59 13.71
N ASP A 55 0.97 -17.59 13.36
CA ASP A 55 -0.31 -17.31 12.68
C ASP A 55 -1.21 -16.40 13.54
N SER A 56 -1.11 -16.51 14.87
CA SER A 56 -1.79 -15.61 15.80
C SER A 56 -1.35 -14.16 15.68
N ASP A 57 -0.09 -13.90 15.31
CA ASP A 57 0.42 -12.54 15.12
C ASP A 57 -0.14 -11.87 13.86
N TYR A 58 -0.39 -12.68 12.82
CA TYR A 58 -1.02 -12.21 11.59
C TYR A 58 -2.48 -11.86 11.83
N GLU A 59 -3.25 -12.75 12.47
CA GLU A 59 -4.66 -12.50 12.79
C GLU A 59 -4.82 -11.28 13.72
N GLN A 60 -3.95 -11.16 14.74
CA GLN A 60 -3.95 -9.98 15.60
C GLN A 60 -3.70 -8.69 14.80
N ALA A 61 -2.73 -8.71 13.87
CA ALA A 61 -2.45 -7.53 13.05
C ALA A 61 -3.64 -7.17 12.15
N LEU A 62 -4.37 -8.16 11.63
CA LEU A 62 -5.58 -7.93 10.85
C LEU A 62 -6.68 -7.28 11.70
N ASP A 63 -6.91 -7.76 12.92
CA ASP A 63 -7.89 -7.18 13.85
C ASP A 63 -7.52 -5.72 14.20
N GLU A 64 -6.24 -5.46 14.44
CA GLU A 64 -5.72 -4.13 14.79
C GLU A 64 -5.80 -3.11 13.64
N LEU A 65 -5.92 -3.55 12.37
CA LEU A 65 -6.17 -2.63 11.24
C LEU A 65 -7.52 -1.90 11.35
N ASP A 66 -8.47 -2.47 12.09
CA ASP A 66 -9.80 -1.87 12.29
C ASP A 66 -9.91 -1.06 13.59
N ASP A 67 -8.83 -0.95 14.35
CA ASP A 67 -8.81 -0.21 15.62
C ASP A 67 -9.07 1.30 15.40
N PRO A 68 -9.87 1.97 16.24
CA PRO A 68 -10.09 3.42 16.13
C PRO A 68 -8.81 4.26 16.32
N ASP A 69 -7.81 3.76 17.04
CA ASP A 69 -6.55 4.45 17.29
C ASP A 69 -5.60 4.37 16.10
N LEU A 70 -5.11 5.54 15.65
CA LEU A 70 -4.21 5.63 14.50
C LEU A 70 -2.85 4.98 14.76
N GLY A 71 -2.34 5.03 15.99
CA GLY A 71 -1.08 4.41 16.36
C GLY A 71 -1.16 2.89 16.31
N VAL A 72 -2.25 2.31 16.81
CA VAL A 72 -2.50 0.85 16.75
C VAL A 72 -2.52 0.37 15.30
N ARG A 73 -3.28 1.04 14.43
CA ARG A 73 -3.32 0.69 13.00
C ARG A 73 -1.96 0.82 12.32
N GLY A 74 -1.20 1.88 12.64
CA GLY A 74 0.14 2.08 12.09
C GLY A 74 1.12 0.95 12.47
N GLU A 75 1.06 0.45 13.70
CA GLU A 75 1.87 -0.70 14.12
C GLU A 75 1.40 -1.99 13.47
N ALA A 76 0.09 -2.20 13.32
CA ALA A 76 -0.48 -3.33 12.59
C ALA A 76 -0.03 -3.39 11.13
N VAL A 77 -0.05 -2.25 10.43
CA VAL A 77 0.46 -2.11 9.05
C VAL A 77 1.92 -2.54 8.95
N LYS A 78 2.79 -2.06 9.86
CA LYS A 78 4.21 -2.43 9.89
C LYS A 78 4.37 -3.92 10.17
N LYS A 79 3.60 -4.45 11.13
CA LYS A 79 3.61 -5.88 11.49
C LYS A 79 3.27 -6.76 10.29
N LEU A 80 2.21 -6.41 9.55
CA LEU A 80 1.83 -7.09 8.30
C LEU A 80 2.93 -7.01 7.24
N GLY A 81 3.57 -5.86 7.08
CA GLY A 81 4.71 -5.71 6.16
C GLY A 81 5.87 -6.64 6.49
N VAL A 82 6.22 -6.75 7.78
CA VAL A 82 7.26 -7.68 8.26
C VAL A 82 6.85 -9.14 8.02
N ILE A 83 5.62 -9.52 8.40
CA ILE A 83 5.08 -10.87 8.20
C ILE A 83 5.09 -11.26 6.72
N ALA A 84 4.61 -10.38 5.84
CA ALA A 84 4.53 -10.63 4.40
C ALA A 84 5.92 -10.79 3.75
N ARG A 85 6.96 -10.19 4.33
CA ARG A 85 8.35 -10.34 3.87
C ARG A 85 8.98 -11.64 4.37
N GLU A 86 8.76 -11.98 5.63
CA GLU A 86 9.39 -13.14 6.27
C GLU A 86 8.67 -14.46 6.00
N ARG A 87 7.38 -14.39 5.62
CA ARG A 87 6.52 -15.54 5.38
C ARG A 87 5.90 -15.45 3.98
N PRO A 88 6.56 -16.01 2.95
CA PRO A 88 6.06 -15.94 1.57
C PRO A 88 4.62 -16.43 1.38
N GLY A 89 4.17 -17.41 2.18
CA GLY A 89 2.78 -17.89 2.15
C GLY A 89 1.73 -16.88 2.62
N LEU A 90 2.13 -15.88 3.41
CA LEU A 90 1.29 -14.78 3.87
C LEU A 90 1.55 -13.47 3.10
N HIS A 91 2.47 -13.48 2.14
CA HIS A 91 2.80 -12.29 1.36
C HIS A 91 1.58 -11.71 0.63
N ARG A 92 0.96 -12.51 -0.23
CA ARG A 92 -0.22 -12.11 -1.01
C ARG A 92 -1.40 -11.72 -0.10
N PRO A 93 -1.83 -12.55 0.87
CA PRO A 93 -2.91 -12.17 1.78
C PRO A 93 -2.62 -10.87 2.55
N GLY A 94 -1.37 -10.65 2.98
CA GLY A 94 -0.96 -9.42 3.65
C GLY A 94 -1.07 -8.20 2.74
N MET A 95 -0.59 -8.30 1.50
CA MET A 95 -0.69 -7.20 0.53
C MET A 95 -2.13 -6.90 0.12
N GLU A 96 -2.96 -7.92 -0.07
CA GLU A 96 -4.38 -7.77 -0.37
C GLU A 96 -5.14 -7.12 0.81
N SER A 97 -4.78 -7.49 2.05
CA SER A 97 -5.35 -6.89 3.27
C SER A 97 -4.95 -5.41 3.41
N LEU A 98 -3.69 -5.07 3.14
CA LEU A 98 -3.24 -3.67 3.12
C LEU A 98 -3.91 -2.85 2.01
N ALA A 99 -4.13 -3.43 0.82
CA ALA A 99 -4.86 -2.76 -0.26
C ALA A 99 -6.34 -2.53 0.11
N ALA A 100 -6.99 -3.51 0.76
CA ALA A 100 -8.35 -3.36 1.28
C ALA A 100 -8.41 -2.30 2.40
N PHE A 101 -7.44 -2.29 3.30
CA PHE A 101 -7.28 -1.29 4.35
C PHE A 101 -7.21 0.14 3.78
N ILE A 102 -6.35 0.36 2.77
CA ILE A 102 -6.21 1.66 2.10
C ILE A 102 -7.56 2.12 1.53
N ARG A 103 -8.27 1.27 0.81
CA ARG A 103 -9.59 1.60 0.22
C ARG A 103 -10.64 1.93 1.29
N LYS A 104 -10.61 1.22 2.42
CA LYS A 104 -11.54 1.46 3.55
C LYS A 104 -11.25 2.76 4.28
N ARG A 105 -9.98 3.09 4.51
CA ARG A 105 -9.55 4.24 5.31
C ARG A 105 -9.43 5.54 4.53
N SER A 106 -9.16 5.44 3.23
CA SER A 106 -9.06 6.58 2.34
C SER A 106 -9.87 6.33 1.07
N PRO A 107 -11.21 6.32 1.14
CA PRO A 107 -12.05 6.21 -0.05
C PRO A 107 -12.08 7.53 -0.81
N ALA A 108 -12.03 7.45 -2.15
CA ALA A 108 -12.29 8.58 -3.02
C ALA A 108 -13.75 9.02 -2.89
N VAL A 109 -13.93 10.33 -2.72
CA VAL A 109 -15.26 10.93 -2.78
C VAL A 109 -15.65 11.06 -4.25
N LEU A 110 -16.79 10.48 -4.61
CA LEU A 110 -17.29 10.50 -5.98
C LEU A 110 -18.32 11.62 -6.16
N ARG A 111 -18.29 12.24 -7.34
CA ARG A 111 -19.33 13.14 -7.86
C ARG A 111 -20.58 12.33 -8.22
N GLU A 112 -21.68 13.01 -8.56
CA GLU A 112 -22.91 12.37 -9.04
C GLU A 112 -22.71 11.53 -10.32
N ASP A 113 -21.79 11.95 -11.18
CA ASP A 113 -21.37 11.22 -12.39
C ASP A 113 -20.49 9.97 -12.09
N GLY A 114 -20.16 9.74 -10.83
CA GLY A 114 -19.35 8.61 -10.38
C GLY A 114 -17.85 8.75 -10.61
N LEU A 115 -17.36 9.96 -10.92
CA LEU A 115 -15.94 10.29 -11.04
C LEU A 115 -15.38 10.83 -9.70
N PRO A 116 -14.10 10.57 -9.39
CA PRO A 116 -13.47 11.07 -8.17
C PRO A 116 -13.35 12.60 -8.15
N VAL A 117 -13.58 13.19 -6.98
CA VAL A 117 -13.34 14.62 -6.71
C VAL A 117 -11.88 14.82 -6.29
N ASP A 118 -11.22 15.80 -6.91
CA ASP A 118 -9.97 16.34 -6.41
C ASP A 118 -10.23 17.20 -5.16
N GLN A 119 -9.97 16.64 -3.99
CA GLN A 119 -10.15 17.32 -2.70
C GLN A 119 -8.84 17.80 -2.08
N ASN A 120 -7.67 17.52 -2.71
CA ASN A 120 -6.33 17.82 -2.16
C ASN A 120 -6.15 17.53 -0.66
N LYS A 121 -6.85 16.51 -0.14
CA LYS A 121 -6.72 16.07 1.26
C LYS A 121 -5.74 14.91 1.33
N GLU A 122 -4.56 15.16 1.89
CA GLU A 122 -3.56 14.12 2.14
C GLU A 122 -4.15 12.96 2.97
N PRO A 123 -3.80 11.69 2.64
CA PRO A 123 -4.23 10.55 3.44
C PRO A 123 -3.70 10.57 4.88
N ASP A 124 -4.41 9.89 5.78
CA ASP A 124 -3.94 9.71 7.15
C ASP A 124 -2.62 8.90 7.18
N LYS A 125 -1.83 9.09 8.24
CA LYS A 125 -0.48 8.50 8.36
C LYS A 125 -0.43 6.99 8.22
N ASP A 126 -1.42 6.28 8.75
CA ASP A 126 -1.55 4.83 8.65
C ASP A 126 -1.75 4.36 7.19
N VAL A 127 -2.50 5.13 6.39
CA VAL A 127 -2.64 4.90 4.95
C VAL A 127 -1.32 5.17 4.23
N LEU A 128 -0.60 6.23 4.59
CA LEU A 128 0.73 6.51 4.03
C LEU A 128 1.72 5.38 4.36
N ASP A 129 1.72 4.88 5.60
CA ASP A 129 2.54 3.76 6.03
C ASP A 129 2.18 2.48 5.25
N ALA A 130 0.88 2.24 4.98
CA ALA A 130 0.43 1.07 4.20
C ALA A 130 0.84 1.16 2.72
N VAL A 131 0.74 2.34 2.12
CA VAL A 131 1.22 2.62 0.76
C VAL A 131 2.73 2.40 0.68
N ALA A 132 3.51 2.84 1.69
CA ALA A 132 4.95 2.62 1.74
C ALA A 132 5.30 1.13 1.83
N VAL A 133 4.56 0.35 2.64
CA VAL A 133 4.74 -1.11 2.72
C VAL A 133 4.45 -1.77 1.36
N ILE A 134 3.34 -1.42 0.71
CA ILE A 134 2.98 -1.98 -0.60
C ILE A 134 4.00 -1.60 -1.68
N GLY A 135 4.42 -0.33 -1.73
CA GLY A 135 5.35 0.19 -2.72
C GLY A 135 6.76 -0.37 -2.59
N GLY A 136 7.21 -0.63 -1.35
CA GLY A 136 8.53 -1.17 -1.02
C GLY A 136 8.58 -2.66 -0.72
N ARG A 137 7.51 -3.41 -1.00
CA ARG A 137 7.43 -4.85 -0.72
C ARG A 137 8.46 -5.65 -1.53
N ASP A 138 8.79 -6.85 -1.04
CA ASP A 138 9.60 -7.80 -1.79
C ASP A 138 8.77 -8.46 -2.92
N VAL A 139 8.97 -7.96 -4.14
CA VAL A 139 8.26 -8.39 -5.34
C VAL A 139 8.56 -9.83 -5.76
N SER A 140 9.62 -10.45 -5.23
CA SER A 140 9.95 -11.86 -5.55
C SER A 140 8.87 -12.85 -5.07
N HIS A 141 8.02 -12.41 -4.14
CA HIS A 141 6.91 -13.20 -3.60
C HIS A 141 5.54 -12.86 -4.20
N ASP A 142 5.46 -11.89 -5.13
CA ASP A 142 4.18 -11.44 -5.71
C ASP A 142 3.43 -12.58 -6.42
N ASN A 143 4.14 -13.44 -7.16
CA ASN A 143 3.55 -14.57 -7.90
C ASN A 143 2.28 -14.16 -8.69
N GLY A 144 2.38 -13.10 -9.50
CA GLY A 144 1.23 -12.53 -10.22
C GLY A 144 0.25 -11.78 -9.32
N LEU A 145 0.73 -11.15 -8.25
CA LEU A 145 -0.09 -10.28 -7.39
C LEU A 145 -0.63 -9.13 -8.23
N VAL A 146 -1.92 -8.86 -8.06
CA VAL A 146 -2.58 -7.67 -8.61
C VAL A 146 -3.17 -6.92 -7.43
N LEU A 147 -2.73 -5.68 -7.26
CA LEU A 147 -3.19 -4.83 -6.16
C LEU A 147 -4.43 -4.06 -6.57
N ASP A 148 -5.51 -4.24 -5.81
CA ASP A 148 -6.74 -3.48 -5.99
C ASP A 148 -6.77 -2.24 -5.09
N LEU A 149 -6.46 -1.10 -5.70
CA LEU A 149 -6.49 0.24 -5.11
C LEU A 149 -7.61 1.08 -5.76
N SER A 150 -8.62 0.43 -6.34
CA SER A 150 -9.75 1.11 -6.97
C SER A 150 -10.53 1.93 -5.95
N GLY A 151 -10.93 3.13 -6.38
CA GLY A 151 -11.65 4.07 -5.54
C GLY A 151 -10.86 4.55 -4.31
N ALA A 152 -9.54 4.32 -4.23
CA ALA A 152 -8.73 4.88 -3.15
C ALA A 152 -8.44 6.37 -3.39
N SER A 153 -8.37 7.17 -2.34
CA SER A 153 -7.89 8.55 -2.35
C SER A 153 -6.47 8.58 -1.82
N LEU A 154 -5.51 8.80 -2.71
CA LEU A 154 -4.08 8.80 -2.45
C LEU A 154 -3.41 10.07 -3.01
N PRO A 155 -3.95 11.28 -2.79
CA PRO A 155 -3.32 12.48 -3.31
C PRO A 155 -1.95 12.71 -2.68
N GLY A 156 -0.97 13.08 -3.49
CA GLY A 156 0.39 13.42 -3.06
C GLY A 156 1.23 12.24 -2.55
N VAL A 157 0.73 11.00 -2.57
CA VAL A 157 1.48 9.87 -2.04
C VAL A 157 2.72 9.56 -2.88
N GLN A 158 3.69 8.94 -2.22
CA GLN A 158 4.99 8.60 -2.79
C GLN A 158 5.04 7.13 -3.19
N LEU A 159 5.05 6.87 -4.50
CA LEU A 159 5.12 5.56 -5.15
C LEU A 159 6.26 5.54 -6.19
N GLN A 160 7.30 6.35 -6.01
CA GLN A 160 8.46 6.34 -6.88
C GLN A 160 9.13 4.97 -6.82
N HIS A 161 9.55 4.46 -7.97
CA HIS A 161 10.14 3.13 -8.12
C HIS A 161 9.21 1.94 -7.73
N ALA A 162 7.93 2.19 -7.41
CA ALA A 162 7.03 1.13 -6.97
C ALA A 162 6.77 0.10 -8.08
N HIS A 163 6.69 -1.18 -7.70
CA HIS A 163 6.33 -2.26 -8.62
C HIS A 163 4.84 -2.58 -8.53
N LEU A 164 4.07 -2.08 -9.50
CA LEU A 164 2.61 -2.12 -9.52
C LEU A 164 2.05 -2.64 -10.87
N PRO A 165 2.56 -3.76 -11.39
CA PRO A 165 2.06 -4.31 -12.65
C PRO A 165 0.58 -4.71 -12.50
N ASN A 166 -0.23 -4.34 -13.49
CA ASN A 166 -1.66 -4.60 -13.56
C ASN A 166 -2.48 -4.03 -12.39
N ALA A 167 -1.89 -3.17 -11.54
CA ALA A 167 -2.59 -2.60 -10.39
C ALA A 167 -3.86 -1.87 -10.83
N ASN A 168 -4.94 -2.06 -10.07
CA ASN A 168 -6.23 -1.46 -10.36
C ASN A 168 -6.36 -0.15 -9.57
N PHE A 169 -6.36 0.96 -10.30
CA PHE A 169 -6.58 2.33 -9.80
C PHE A 169 -7.89 2.92 -10.34
N ARG A 170 -8.84 2.10 -10.80
CA ARG A 170 -10.11 2.58 -11.34
C ARG A 170 -10.79 3.53 -10.37
N LYS A 171 -11.18 4.72 -10.85
CA LYS A 171 -11.83 5.76 -10.05
C LYS A 171 -11.06 6.20 -8.79
N ALA A 172 -9.75 5.94 -8.72
CA ALA A 172 -8.92 6.43 -7.63
C ALA A 172 -8.67 7.94 -7.76
N ASN A 173 -8.51 8.64 -6.65
CA ASN A 173 -7.95 9.99 -6.62
C ASN A 173 -6.44 9.87 -6.38
N LEU A 174 -5.65 10.13 -7.42
CA LEU A 174 -4.19 10.09 -7.47
C LEU A 174 -3.61 11.49 -7.77
N THR A 175 -4.31 12.54 -7.34
CA THR A 175 -3.89 13.93 -7.57
C THR A 175 -2.50 14.17 -6.98
N GLY A 176 -1.55 14.59 -7.79
CA GLY A 176 -0.17 14.86 -7.36
C GLY A 176 0.61 13.61 -6.93
N THR A 177 0.09 12.40 -7.14
CA THR A 177 0.80 11.16 -6.78
C THR A 177 2.11 11.06 -7.57
N ARG A 178 3.15 10.58 -6.89
CA ARG A 178 4.50 10.45 -7.41
C ARG A 178 4.78 9.01 -7.84
N PHE A 179 4.78 8.75 -9.14
CA PHE A 179 5.04 7.48 -9.80
C PHE A 179 6.35 7.51 -10.61
N GLU A 180 7.27 8.43 -10.34
CA GLU A 180 8.53 8.52 -11.07
C GLU A 180 9.26 7.17 -11.03
N ASP A 181 9.72 6.70 -12.19
CA ASP A 181 10.39 5.41 -12.37
C ASP A 181 9.56 4.18 -11.91
N ALA A 182 8.25 4.30 -11.68
CA ALA A 182 7.41 3.17 -11.27
C ALA A 182 7.15 2.17 -12.41
N HIS A 183 6.95 0.90 -12.06
CA HIS A 183 6.53 -0.14 -12.99
C HIS A 183 5.00 -0.26 -12.96
N LEU A 184 4.35 0.28 -13.98
CA LEU A 184 2.89 0.40 -14.12
C LEU A 184 2.37 -0.38 -15.34
N GLN A 185 3.11 -1.39 -15.81
CA GLN A 185 2.70 -2.19 -16.97
C GLN A 185 1.29 -2.75 -16.76
N GLY A 186 0.37 -2.47 -17.68
CA GLY A 186 -1.01 -2.93 -17.63
C GLY A 186 -1.86 -2.32 -16.51
N ALA A 187 -1.37 -1.34 -15.74
CA ALA A 187 -2.13 -0.71 -14.67
C ALA A 187 -3.40 -0.04 -15.21
N VAL A 188 -4.47 -0.09 -14.42
CA VAL A 188 -5.81 0.38 -14.82
C VAL A 188 -6.14 1.68 -14.11
N PHE A 189 -6.07 2.79 -14.81
CA PHE A 189 -6.39 4.14 -14.36
C PHE A 189 -7.75 4.63 -14.89
N GLU A 190 -8.62 3.74 -15.36
CA GLU A 190 -9.92 4.13 -15.92
C GLU A 190 -10.70 5.03 -14.94
N HIS A 191 -11.10 6.21 -15.41
CA HIS A 191 -11.78 7.24 -14.62
C HIS A 191 -11.04 7.70 -13.34
N ALA A 192 -9.73 7.49 -13.24
CA ALA A 192 -8.92 8.00 -12.13
C ALA A 192 -8.66 9.51 -12.27
N CYS A 193 -8.48 10.21 -11.14
CA CYS A 193 -7.99 11.59 -11.11
C CYS A 193 -6.47 11.59 -10.91
N LEU A 194 -5.71 11.93 -11.94
CA LEU A 194 -4.25 12.02 -11.96
C LEU A 194 -3.79 13.49 -12.13
N ASN A 195 -4.61 14.44 -11.69
CA ASN A 195 -4.28 15.87 -11.76
C ASN A 195 -2.90 16.13 -11.15
N GLY A 196 -1.96 16.69 -11.91
CA GLY A 196 -0.62 17.00 -11.42
C GLY A 196 0.22 15.78 -11.04
N ALA A 197 -0.19 14.56 -11.40
CA ALA A 197 0.58 13.36 -11.09
C ALA A 197 1.91 13.33 -11.85
N HIS A 198 2.93 12.75 -11.22
CA HIS A 198 4.30 12.66 -11.73
C HIS A 198 4.55 11.22 -12.19
N LEU A 199 4.71 10.98 -13.48
CA LEU A 199 4.94 9.66 -14.08
C LEU A 199 6.26 9.63 -14.87
N GLU A 200 7.18 10.54 -14.59
CA GLU A 200 8.44 10.68 -15.31
C GLU A 200 9.20 9.34 -15.31
N ARG A 201 9.62 8.89 -16.50
CA ARG A 201 10.33 7.61 -16.74
C ARG A 201 9.59 6.34 -16.30
N ALA A 202 8.32 6.42 -15.89
CA ALA A 202 7.53 5.25 -15.54
C ALA A 202 7.36 4.29 -16.73
N VAL A 203 7.28 2.99 -16.45
CA VAL A 203 7.00 1.95 -17.44
C VAL A 203 5.51 1.64 -17.41
N ALA A 204 4.73 2.26 -18.31
CA ALA A 204 3.27 2.16 -18.36
C ALA A 204 2.79 1.47 -19.66
N TRP A 205 3.54 0.47 -20.15
CA TRP A 205 3.15 -0.32 -21.31
C TRP A 205 1.79 -0.97 -21.11
N GLY A 206 0.89 -0.84 -22.09
CA GLY A 206 -0.45 -1.41 -22.01
C GLY A 206 -1.35 -0.83 -20.91
N ALA A 207 -0.93 0.23 -20.21
CA ALA A 207 -1.74 0.84 -19.16
C ALA A 207 -3.03 1.45 -19.72
N GLN A 208 -4.08 1.44 -18.93
CA GLN A 208 -5.43 1.84 -19.35
C GLN A 208 -5.80 3.17 -18.69
N PHE A 209 -5.86 4.25 -19.46
CA PHE A 209 -6.30 5.58 -19.03
C PHE A 209 -7.70 6.01 -19.53
N PRO A 210 -8.66 5.13 -19.93
CA PRO A 210 -9.91 5.66 -20.46
C PRO A 210 -10.66 6.57 -19.48
N GLY A 211 -11.02 7.77 -19.94
CA GLY A 211 -11.70 8.76 -19.10
C GLY A 211 -10.90 9.25 -17.88
N ALA A 212 -9.61 8.96 -17.78
CA ALA A 212 -8.75 9.44 -16.70
C ALA A 212 -8.49 10.95 -16.85
N ASN A 213 -8.44 11.67 -15.73
CA ASN A 213 -8.09 13.09 -15.74
C ASN A 213 -6.58 13.27 -15.50
N LEU A 214 -5.86 13.68 -16.53
CA LEU A 214 -4.41 13.87 -16.56
C LEU A 214 -4.03 15.37 -16.57
N TRP A 215 -4.91 16.26 -16.11
CA TRP A 215 -4.63 17.69 -16.12
C TRP A 215 -3.36 18.03 -15.34
N SER A 216 -2.41 18.71 -15.97
CA SER A 216 -1.07 19.02 -15.45
C SER A 216 -0.22 17.81 -15.05
N ALA A 217 -0.57 16.60 -15.46
CA ALA A 217 0.27 15.43 -15.23
C ALA A 217 1.58 15.52 -16.06
N VAL A 218 2.67 14.99 -15.50
CA VAL A 218 3.99 14.99 -16.13
C VAL A 218 4.35 13.56 -16.51
N LEU A 219 4.35 13.27 -17.81
CA LEU A 219 4.66 11.97 -18.41
C LEU A 219 5.95 12.04 -19.21
N ASN A 220 6.97 12.74 -18.71
CA ASN A 220 8.24 12.89 -19.40
C ASN A 220 8.99 11.55 -19.45
N GLU A 221 9.44 11.15 -20.64
CA GLU A 221 10.16 9.89 -20.90
C GLU A 221 9.42 8.59 -20.49
N THR A 222 8.15 8.68 -20.12
CA THR A 222 7.26 7.56 -19.79
C THR A 222 7.12 6.61 -20.98
N LYS A 223 7.03 5.31 -20.71
CA LYS A 223 6.84 4.30 -21.77
C LYS A 223 5.36 3.96 -21.91
N LEU A 224 4.74 4.35 -23.02
CA LEU A 224 3.30 4.24 -23.27
C LEU A 224 2.95 3.33 -24.47
N ASP A 225 3.87 2.46 -24.92
CA ASP A 225 3.58 1.47 -25.96
C ASP A 225 2.33 0.63 -25.57
N GLY A 226 1.31 0.63 -26.42
CA GLY A 226 0.04 -0.08 -26.21
C GLY A 226 -0.86 0.52 -25.12
N ALA A 227 -0.47 1.64 -24.51
CA ALA A 227 -1.33 2.29 -23.51
C ALA A 227 -2.57 2.88 -24.21
N ASN A 228 -3.73 2.74 -23.58
CA ASN A 228 -5.01 3.23 -24.10
C ASN A 228 -5.38 4.55 -23.46
N MET A 229 -5.50 5.60 -24.26
CA MET A 229 -5.79 6.97 -23.82
C MET A 229 -7.22 7.41 -24.16
N ASP A 230 -8.13 6.50 -24.47
CA ASP A 230 -9.47 6.85 -24.95
C ASP A 230 -10.23 7.80 -24.02
N GLY A 231 -10.60 8.98 -24.52
CA GLY A 231 -11.36 9.96 -23.74
C GLY A 231 -10.67 10.48 -22.49
N PHE A 232 -9.34 10.38 -22.36
CA PHE A 232 -8.62 11.04 -21.27
C PHE A 232 -8.91 12.55 -21.27
N ILE A 233 -8.90 13.16 -20.08
CA ILE A 233 -9.24 14.56 -19.87
C ILE A 233 -7.98 15.32 -19.48
N GLY A 234 -7.77 16.49 -20.07
CA GLY A 234 -6.80 17.47 -19.61
C GLY A 234 -5.50 17.54 -20.41
N LEU A 235 -4.59 18.37 -19.91
CA LEU A 235 -3.32 18.69 -20.57
C LEU A 235 -2.17 18.06 -19.81
N MET A 236 -1.28 17.38 -20.51
CA MET A 236 -0.14 16.69 -19.91
C MET A 236 1.18 17.12 -20.57
N GLU A 237 2.27 17.06 -19.80
CA GLU A 237 3.63 17.21 -20.32
C GLU A 237 4.16 15.85 -20.76
N VAL A 238 4.71 15.73 -21.97
CA VAL A 238 5.13 14.44 -22.58
C VAL A 238 6.51 14.52 -23.24
N LYS A 239 7.42 15.31 -22.69
CA LYS A 239 8.76 15.47 -23.28
C LYS A 239 9.50 14.14 -23.29
N GLY A 240 10.09 13.78 -24.44
CA GLY A 240 10.85 12.54 -24.58
C GLY A 240 10.01 11.26 -24.61
N THR A 241 8.68 11.35 -24.53
CA THR A 241 7.76 10.21 -24.59
C THR A 241 7.41 9.86 -26.03
N ASP A 242 7.44 8.57 -26.37
CA ASP A 242 7.07 8.07 -27.69
C ASP A 242 5.59 7.66 -27.67
N LEU A 243 4.77 8.34 -28.48
CA LEU A 243 3.32 8.15 -28.52
C LEU A 243 2.86 7.41 -29.78
N ARG A 244 3.77 7.02 -30.67
CA ARG A 244 3.43 6.39 -31.97
C ARG A 244 2.72 5.04 -31.83
N LYS A 245 2.89 4.37 -30.70
CA LYS A 245 2.23 3.10 -30.35
C LYS A 245 1.22 3.24 -29.23
N THR A 246 0.90 4.47 -28.81
CA THR A 246 -0.16 4.73 -27.84
C THR A 246 -1.49 4.72 -28.58
N GLU A 247 -2.48 4.04 -28.01
CA GLU A 247 -3.77 3.80 -28.61
C GLU A 247 -4.77 4.90 -28.23
N ASN A 248 -5.69 5.21 -29.14
CA ASN A 248 -6.83 6.12 -28.92
C ASN A 248 -6.44 7.54 -28.47
N LEU A 249 -5.30 8.05 -28.94
CA LEU A 249 -4.96 9.46 -28.81
C LEU A 249 -5.85 10.33 -29.71
N PRO A 250 -6.21 11.55 -29.28
CA PRO A 250 -6.92 12.49 -30.13
C PRO A 250 -6.06 12.87 -31.34
N ALA A 251 -6.73 13.07 -32.49
CA ALA A 251 -6.07 13.46 -33.72
C ALA A 251 -5.29 14.79 -33.55
N ARG A 252 -4.13 14.85 -34.20
CA ARG A 252 -3.21 16.00 -34.14
C ARG A 252 -3.93 17.30 -34.50
N GLY A 253 -3.91 18.28 -33.59
CA GLY A 253 -4.53 19.60 -33.82
C GLY A 253 -6.04 19.69 -33.59
N LEU A 254 -6.71 18.63 -33.13
CA LEU A 254 -8.13 18.66 -32.72
C LEU A 254 -8.35 18.91 -31.22
N ALA A 255 -7.29 19.23 -30.47
CA ALA A 255 -7.52 20.12 -29.33
C ALA A 255 -7.69 21.52 -29.92
N GLU A 256 -8.93 21.88 -30.23
CA GLU A 256 -9.22 23.30 -30.45
C GLU A 256 -8.65 24.08 -29.27
N PRO A 257 -7.84 25.12 -29.50
CA PRO A 257 -7.37 25.97 -28.43
C PRO A 257 -8.57 26.73 -27.88
N THR A 258 -9.31 26.14 -26.96
CA THR A 258 -10.13 26.87 -26.00
C THR A 258 -9.19 27.56 -25.00
N GLU A 259 -8.44 28.56 -25.48
CA GLU A 259 -7.43 29.39 -24.79
C GLU A 259 -6.32 28.69 -23.98
N HIS A 260 -6.42 27.38 -23.72
CA HIS A 260 -5.59 26.68 -22.75
C HIS A 260 -4.93 25.41 -23.30
N ALA A 261 -5.32 24.91 -24.48
CA ALA A 261 -4.70 23.71 -25.05
C ALA A 261 -3.30 23.99 -25.63
N ARG A 262 -2.27 23.82 -24.80
CA ARG A 262 -0.89 23.66 -25.27
C ARG A 262 -0.38 22.29 -24.86
N TYR A 263 -0.33 21.37 -25.82
CA TYR A 263 0.56 20.22 -25.73
C TYR A 263 1.99 20.75 -25.78
N ILE A 264 2.74 20.65 -24.68
CA ILE A 264 4.14 21.04 -24.65
C ILE A 264 4.98 19.79 -24.99
N SER A 265 4.95 19.42 -26.27
CA SER A 265 5.99 18.57 -26.84
C SER A 265 6.83 19.40 -27.80
N ASP A 266 8.14 19.44 -27.55
CA ASP A 266 9.11 20.06 -28.46
C ASP A 266 9.37 19.17 -29.70
N ASP A 267 8.88 17.92 -29.70
CA ASP A 267 9.08 16.93 -30.77
C ASP A 267 7.76 16.25 -31.17
N TRP A 268 7.12 16.78 -32.20
CA TRP A 268 5.89 16.24 -32.78
C TRP A 268 6.10 15.01 -33.68
N THR A 269 7.34 14.58 -33.94
CA THR A 269 7.61 13.37 -34.76
C THR A 269 7.24 12.07 -34.04
N ARG A 270 7.02 12.17 -32.73
CA ARG A 270 6.61 11.07 -31.85
C ARG A 270 5.11 10.97 -31.68
N TRP A 271 4.33 11.85 -32.31
CA TRP A 271 2.88 11.81 -32.34
C TRP A 271 2.40 11.01 -33.58
N PRO A 272 1.33 10.19 -33.47
CA PRO A 272 0.77 9.45 -34.61
C PRO A 272 0.18 10.35 -35.72
#